data_AF-A0A2N1CN39-F1
#
_entry.id   AF-A0A2N1CN39-F1
#
_cell.length_a   1.000
_cell.length_b   1.000
_cell.length_c   1.000
_cell.angle_alpha   90.00
_cell.angle_beta   90.00
_cell.angle_gamma   90.00
#
_symmetry.space_group_name_H-M   'P 1'
#
loop_
_entity.id
_entity.type
_entity.pdbx_description
1 polymer ?
#
loop_
_entity_poly.entity_id
_entity_poly.type
_entity_poly.pdbx_seq_one_letter_code
_entity_poly.pdbx_strand_id
1 'polypeptide(L)'
;MTLARQLAWGSPQQVFGDTPAVLADALIDGVNLAAWQRQLPSPIAHFAGALLALDEPLSESLTVEPDASGTVSMPSLAAAYRGITGHSEFVADVAWLVSAFACLLEARRIGVRLRMLNKPMCPRFHVDHVPLRLITTYAGPGSEWLHEGAMPRHRLGEPAAEPHDSRDIQQLLAGEVALFKGEKWAGNEGAGIIHRSPLTSPANKRLILTLDWLA
;
A
#
# COMPACT_ATOMS: atom_id res chain seq x y z
N MET A 1 -32.85 -5.49 -22.06
CA MET A 1 -32.56 -4.58 -20.93
C MET A 1 -32.75 -5.34 -19.64
N THR A 2 -31.78 -6.17 -19.28
CA THR A 2 -31.83 -6.96 -18.05
C THR A 2 -31.30 -6.09 -16.94
N LEU A 3 -32.21 -5.63 -16.06
CA LEU A 3 -31.89 -4.99 -14.79
C LEU A 3 -31.11 -6.02 -13.96
N ALA A 4 -29.79 -5.99 -14.07
CA ALA A 4 -28.92 -6.74 -13.18
C ALA A 4 -29.08 -6.10 -11.79
N ARG A 5 -30.00 -6.71 -11.04
CA ARG A 5 -30.22 -6.59 -9.61
C ARG A 5 -28.87 -6.28 -8.94
N GLN A 6 -28.68 -5.02 -8.55
CA GLN A 6 -27.68 -4.63 -7.56
C GLN A 6 -27.93 -5.53 -6.37
N LEU A 7 -27.15 -6.61 -6.26
CA LEU A 7 -27.00 -7.28 -4.99
C LEU A 7 -26.49 -6.19 -4.07
N ALA A 8 -27.27 -5.86 -3.06
CA ALA A 8 -26.86 -4.98 -1.99
C ALA A 8 -25.70 -5.68 -1.26
N TRP A 9 -24.50 -5.54 -1.80
CA TRP A 9 -23.30 -5.75 -0.99
C TRP A 9 -23.42 -4.78 0.17
N GLY A 10 -23.22 -5.28 1.39
CA GLY A 10 -23.00 -4.39 2.53
C GLY A 10 -21.87 -3.42 2.19
N SER A 11 -21.84 -2.26 2.86
CA SER A 11 -20.75 -1.31 2.70
C SER A 11 -19.40 -2.04 2.80
N PRO A 12 -18.44 -1.78 1.90
CA PRO A 12 -17.17 -2.48 1.94
C PRO A 12 -16.46 -2.24 3.26
N GLN A 13 -15.83 -3.29 3.77
CA GLN A 13 -15.24 -3.38 5.09
C GLN A 13 -13.72 -3.20 5.03
N GLN A 14 -13.18 -2.65 6.11
CA GLN A 14 -11.76 -2.49 6.36
C GLN A 14 -11.41 -3.31 7.59
N VAL A 15 -10.43 -4.20 7.48
CA VAL A 15 -10.03 -5.13 8.55
C VAL A 15 -8.59 -4.90 8.98
N PHE A 16 -8.34 -5.08 10.27
CA PHE A 16 -7.07 -4.76 10.92
C PHE A 16 -6.68 -5.92 11.84
N GLY A 17 -5.39 -6.21 11.91
CA GLY A 17 -4.89 -7.26 12.80
C GLY A 17 -3.40 -7.16 13.06
N ASP A 18 -2.96 -7.75 14.16
CA ASP A 18 -1.57 -7.64 14.65
C ASP A 18 -0.62 -8.67 14.01
N THR A 19 -1.15 -9.60 13.21
CA THR A 19 -0.40 -10.65 12.53
C THR A 19 -0.57 -10.53 11.02
N PRO A 20 0.42 -11.00 10.22
CA PRO A 20 0.30 -10.95 8.76
C PRO A 20 -0.85 -11.79 8.19
N ALA A 21 -1.47 -12.67 8.99
CA ALA A 21 -2.61 -13.46 8.56
C ALA A 21 -3.82 -12.61 8.12
N VAL A 22 -3.99 -11.41 8.69
CA VAL A 22 -5.08 -10.48 8.30
C VAL A 22 -5.00 -10.09 6.82
N LEU A 23 -3.82 -10.14 6.20
CA LEU A 23 -3.67 -9.82 4.78
C LEU A 23 -4.47 -10.79 3.89
N ALA A 24 -4.70 -12.03 4.33
CA ALA A 24 -5.54 -12.98 3.61
C ALA A 24 -7.01 -12.55 3.55
N ASP A 25 -7.48 -11.75 4.52
CA ASP A 25 -8.86 -11.25 4.54
C ASP A 25 -9.13 -10.30 3.37
N ALA A 26 -8.09 -9.73 2.75
CA ALA A 26 -8.24 -8.99 1.51
C ALA A 26 -8.82 -9.84 0.37
N LEU A 27 -8.80 -11.18 0.46
CA LEU A 27 -9.42 -12.05 -0.55
C LEU A 27 -10.91 -12.28 -0.30
N ILE A 28 -11.44 -11.90 0.87
CA ILE A 28 -12.85 -12.06 1.23
C ILE A 28 -13.71 -11.01 0.50
N ASP A 29 -14.86 -11.46 -0.02
CA ASP A 29 -15.83 -10.57 -0.65
C ASP A 29 -16.32 -9.50 0.34
N GLY A 30 -16.43 -8.27 -0.14
CA GLY A 30 -16.81 -7.12 0.69
C GLY A 30 -15.68 -6.52 1.52
N VAL A 31 -14.49 -7.13 1.62
CA VAL A 31 -13.31 -6.47 2.21
C VAL A 31 -12.58 -5.70 1.11
N ASN A 32 -12.34 -4.39 1.28
CA ASN A 32 -11.57 -3.58 0.33
C ASN A 32 -10.23 -3.07 0.86
N LEU A 33 -9.99 -3.19 2.16
CA LEU A 33 -8.71 -2.95 2.80
C LEU A 33 -8.48 -4.00 3.90
N ALA A 34 -7.31 -4.63 3.88
CA ALA A 34 -6.81 -5.40 5.01
C ALA A 34 -5.44 -4.84 5.42
N ALA A 35 -5.26 -4.53 6.71
CA ALA A 35 -4.04 -3.92 7.22
C ALA A 35 -3.45 -4.71 8.39
N TRP A 36 -2.19 -5.13 8.21
CA TRP A 36 -1.36 -5.68 9.26
C TRP A 36 -0.70 -4.55 10.06
N GLN A 37 -1.09 -4.43 11.32
CA GLN A 37 -0.67 -3.39 12.27
C GLN A 37 0.65 -3.74 12.94
N ARG A 38 1.71 -3.88 12.15
CA ARG A 38 3.05 -4.22 12.66
C ARG A 38 3.79 -2.99 13.18
N GLN A 39 4.66 -3.22 14.15
CA GLN A 39 5.74 -2.29 14.49
C GLN A 39 6.98 -2.62 13.66
N LEU A 40 7.63 -1.59 13.08
CA LEU A 40 8.89 -1.80 12.37
C LEU A 40 10.00 -2.17 13.35
N PRO A 41 10.76 -3.26 13.08
CA PRO A 41 11.99 -3.54 13.80
C PRO A 41 12.95 -2.35 13.78
N SER A 42 13.62 -2.11 14.91
CA SER A 42 14.51 -0.94 15.09
C SER A 42 15.57 -0.77 13.99
N PRO A 43 16.25 -1.81 13.49
CA PRO A 43 17.22 -1.65 12.40
C PRO A 43 16.58 -1.09 11.12
N ILE A 44 15.38 -1.56 10.78
CA ILE A 44 14.64 -1.15 9.58
C ILE A 44 14.15 0.28 9.73
N ALA A 45 13.58 0.63 10.88
CA ALA A 45 13.15 2.00 11.18
C ALA A 45 14.33 2.99 11.14
N HIS A 46 15.49 2.59 11.66
CA HIS A 46 16.70 3.41 11.62
C HIS A 46 17.20 3.62 10.18
N PHE A 47 17.28 2.55 9.39
CA PHE A 47 17.66 2.64 7.98
C PHE A 47 16.72 3.54 7.18
N ALA A 48 15.40 3.35 7.31
CA ALA A 48 14.40 4.16 6.62
C ALA A 48 14.46 5.64 7.04
N GLY A 49 14.66 5.91 8.34
CA GLY A 49 14.85 7.25 8.87
C GLY A 49 16.13 7.92 8.34
N ALA A 50 17.23 7.18 8.24
CA ALA A 50 18.48 7.66 7.67
C ALA A 50 18.31 8.02 6.18
N LEU A 51 17.66 7.16 5.38
CA LEU A 51 17.34 7.47 3.99
C LEU A 51 16.51 8.74 3.85
N LEU A 52 15.51 8.91 4.72
CA LEU A 52 14.65 10.10 4.71
C LEU A 52 15.44 11.39 5.00
N ALA A 53 16.46 11.30 5.86
CA ALA A 53 17.31 12.41 6.27
C ALA A 53 18.38 12.79 5.22
N LEU A 54 18.82 11.85 4.38
CA LEU A 54 19.79 12.12 3.30
C LEU A 54 19.26 13.10 2.24
N ASP A 55 17.93 13.19 2.10
CA ASP A 55 17.27 14.05 1.12
C ASP A 55 17.69 13.80 -0.34
N GLU A 56 18.10 12.58 -0.63
CA GLU A 56 18.42 12.15 -1.99
C GLU A 56 17.20 11.55 -2.69
N PRO A 57 17.05 11.74 -4.01
CA PRO A 57 15.99 11.10 -4.76
C PRO A 57 16.24 9.59 -4.86
N LEU A 58 15.36 8.80 -4.26
CA LEU A 58 15.31 7.34 -4.44
C LEU A 58 14.06 6.96 -5.22
N SER A 59 14.26 6.29 -6.35
CA SER A 59 13.18 5.86 -7.24
C SER A 59 13.56 4.55 -7.92
N GLU A 60 13.26 3.42 -7.28
CA GLU A 60 13.52 2.09 -7.83
C GLU A 60 12.24 1.39 -8.28
N SER A 61 12.28 0.81 -9.48
CA SER A 61 11.21 -0.01 -10.06
C SER A 61 11.84 -1.32 -10.51
N LEU A 62 11.40 -2.44 -9.94
CA LEU A 62 11.94 -3.77 -10.22
C LEU A 62 10.79 -4.70 -10.60
N THR A 63 11.06 -5.63 -11.51
CA THR A 63 10.20 -6.80 -11.73
C THR A 63 10.89 -7.98 -11.09
N VAL A 64 10.17 -8.68 -10.22
CA VAL A 64 10.68 -9.79 -9.44
C VAL A 64 9.85 -11.03 -9.72
N GLU A 65 10.54 -12.15 -9.93
CA GLU A 65 9.94 -13.48 -10.06
C GLU A 65 10.42 -14.32 -8.88
N PRO A 66 9.51 -14.83 -8.02
CA PRO A 66 9.87 -15.76 -6.97
C PRO A 66 10.47 -17.04 -7.54
N ASP A 67 11.39 -17.66 -6.81
CA ASP A 67 11.94 -18.97 -7.19
C ASP A 67 10.92 -20.11 -7.01
N ALA A 68 11.32 -21.35 -7.28
CA ALA A 68 10.46 -22.53 -7.17
C ALA A 68 9.93 -22.78 -5.73
N SER A 69 10.58 -22.21 -4.72
CA SER A 69 10.14 -22.27 -3.32
C SER A 69 9.23 -21.10 -2.92
N GLY A 70 8.99 -20.16 -3.83
CA GLY A 70 8.27 -18.92 -3.56
C GLY A 70 9.13 -17.85 -2.87
N THR A 71 10.45 -18.07 -2.75
CA THR A 71 11.37 -17.15 -2.10
C THR A 71 11.86 -16.11 -3.10
N VAL A 72 12.06 -14.89 -2.62
CA VAL A 72 12.58 -13.76 -3.39
C VAL A 72 13.93 -13.30 -2.83
N SER A 73 14.87 -12.99 -3.72
CA SER A 73 16.13 -12.31 -3.36
C SER A 73 16.23 -10.98 -4.10
N MET A 74 16.61 -9.92 -3.39
CA MET A 74 16.66 -8.55 -3.93
C MET A 74 18.00 -7.86 -3.63
N PRO A 75 19.16 -8.43 -4.01
CA PRO A 75 20.46 -7.89 -3.63
C PRO A 75 20.74 -6.49 -4.22
N SER A 76 20.05 -6.10 -5.29
CA SER A 76 20.18 -4.78 -5.92
C SER A 76 19.30 -3.70 -5.29
N LEU A 77 18.35 -4.05 -4.43
CA LEU A 77 17.42 -3.09 -3.85
C LEU A 77 18.15 -2.10 -2.94
N ALA A 78 17.98 -0.80 -3.19
CA ALA A 78 18.64 0.28 -2.45
C ALA A 78 20.17 0.07 -2.36
N ALA A 79 20.80 -0.50 -3.39
CA ALA A 79 22.21 -0.92 -3.34
C ALA A 79 23.19 0.24 -3.10
N ALA A 80 22.83 1.46 -3.50
CA ALA A 80 23.60 2.68 -3.22
C ALA A 80 23.74 2.95 -1.71
N TYR A 81 22.85 2.39 -0.89
CA TYR A 81 22.75 2.65 0.55
C TYR A 81 23.20 1.46 1.42
N ARG A 82 23.90 0.48 0.84
CA ARG A 82 24.43 -0.71 1.56
C ARG A 82 25.31 -0.38 2.77
N GLY A 83 25.93 0.79 2.80
CA GLY A 83 26.76 1.25 3.92
C GLY A 83 25.98 1.76 5.13
N ILE A 84 24.66 1.93 5.03
CA ILE A 84 23.81 2.40 6.13
C ILE A 84 23.37 1.21 6.98
N THR A 85 23.55 1.32 8.30
CA THR A 85 23.09 0.33 9.27
C THR A 85 21.61 0.02 9.09
N GLY A 86 21.26 -1.27 9.01
CA GLY A 86 19.89 -1.76 8.82
C GLY A 86 19.50 -2.01 7.35
N HIS A 87 20.39 -1.75 6.38
CA HIS A 87 20.13 -2.03 4.96
C HIS A 87 19.77 -3.50 4.70
N SER A 88 20.54 -4.44 5.27
CA SER A 88 20.30 -5.88 5.10
C SER A 88 18.93 -6.31 5.62
N GLU A 89 18.54 -5.80 6.79
CA GLU A 89 17.26 -6.09 7.45
C GLU A 89 16.10 -5.48 6.66
N PHE A 90 16.28 -4.27 6.13
CA PHE A 90 15.30 -3.65 5.24
C PHE A 90 15.10 -4.45 3.95
N VAL A 91 16.18 -4.87 3.29
CA VAL A 91 16.09 -5.68 2.06
C VAL A 91 15.44 -7.04 2.35
N ALA A 92 15.77 -7.66 3.48
CA ALA A 92 15.15 -8.92 3.91
C ALA A 92 13.64 -8.75 4.17
N ASP A 93 13.22 -7.66 4.81
CA ASP A 93 11.81 -7.36 5.06
C ASP A 93 11.04 -7.12 3.76
N VAL A 94 11.59 -6.33 2.82
CA VAL A 94 10.99 -6.14 1.50
C VAL A 94 10.88 -7.48 0.77
N ALA A 95 11.95 -8.29 0.73
CA ALA A 95 11.94 -9.60 0.09
C ALA A 95 10.89 -10.55 0.69
N TRP A 96 10.72 -10.52 2.02
CA TRP A 96 9.67 -11.27 2.71
C TRP A 96 8.27 -10.79 2.29
N LEU A 97 8.03 -9.48 2.22
CA LEU A 97 6.75 -8.93 1.76
C LEU A 97 6.44 -9.29 0.31
N VAL A 98 7.45 -9.27 -0.58
CA VAL A 98 7.27 -9.72 -1.98
C VAL A 98 6.91 -11.21 -2.02
N SER A 99 7.60 -12.05 -1.23
CA SER A 99 7.33 -13.49 -1.17
C SER A 99 5.93 -13.77 -0.63
N ALA A 100 5.51 -13.09 0.44
CA ALA A 100 4.17 -13.21 1.02
C ALA A 100 3.07 -12.76 0.04
N PHE A 101 3.28 -11.63 -0.65
CA PHE A 101 2.34 -11.12 -1.66
C PHE A 101 2.23 -12.06 -2.86
N ALA A 102 3.35 -12.59 -3.34
CA ALA A 102 3.37 -13.58 -4.43
C ALA A 102 2.67 -14.88 -4.03
N CYS A 103 2.91 -15.37 -2.80
CA CYS A 103 2.23 -16.55 -2.27
C CYS A 103 0.72 -16.34 -2.15
N LEU A 104 0.28 -15.20 -1.61
CA LEU A 104 -1.13 -14.88 -1.43
C LEU A 104 -1.92 -14.85 -2.75
N LEU A 105 -1.28 -14.37 -3.83
CA LEU A 105 -1.91 -14.20 -5.13
C LEU A 105 -1.53 -15.27 -6.16
N GLU A 106 -0.70 -16.25 -5.78
CA GLU A 106 -0.05 -17.19 -6.69
C GLU A 106 0.63 -16.50 -7.89
N ALA A 107 1.15 -15.29 -7.66
CA ALA A 107 1.64 -14.41 -8.71
C ALA A 107 3.10 -14.73 -9.07
N ARG A 108 3.35 -14.94 -10.36
CA ARG A 108 4.70 -15.26 -10.88
C ARG A 108 5.59 -14.05 -11.10
N ARG A 109 4.98 -12.87 -11.30
CA ARG A 109 5.68 -11.62 -11.57
C ARG A 109 5.11 -10.52 -10.69
N ILE A 110 5.97 -9.91 -9.88
CA ILE A 110 5.63 -8.80 -8.99
C ILE A 110 6.39 -7.56 -9.44
N GLY A 111 5.66 -6.46 -9.64
CA GLY A 111 6.23 -5.13 -9.77
C GLY A 111 6.49 -4.55 -8.40
N VAL A 112 7.77 -4.34 -8.06
CA VAL A 112 8.21 -3.73 -6.80
C VAL A 112 8.57 -2.27 -7.09
N ARG A 113 8.00 -1.33 -6.34
CA ARG A 113 8.37 0.09 -6.44
C ARG A 113 8.72 0.65 -5.07
N LEU A 114 9.95 1.14 -4.92
CA LEU A 114 10.43 1.84 -3.74
C LEU A 114 10.67 3.30 -4.12
N ARG A 115 10.02 4.23 -3.42
CA ARG A 115 10.09 5.66 -3.73
C ARG A 115 10.35 6.48 -2.47
N MET A 116 11.26 7.43 -2.58
CA MET A 116 11.32 8.60 -1.72
C MET A 116 10.43 9.68 -2.32
N LEU A 117 9.40 10.10 -1.59
CA LEU A 117 8.47 11.13 -2.03
C LEU A 117 8.63 12.38 -1.18
N ASN A 118 8.84 13.52 -1.84
CA ASN A 118 8.87 14.85 -1.22
C ASN A 118 7.64 15.72 -1.61
N LYS A 119 6.76 15.16 -2.43
CA LYS A 119 5.48 15.73 -2.88
C LYS A 119 4.45 14.60 -2.98
N PRO A 120 3.15 14.89 -2.80
CA PRO A 120 2.14 13.85 -2.92
C PRO A 120 1.98 13.47 -4.40
N MET A 121 2.02 12.18 -4.71
CA MET A 121 1.81 11.70 -6.09
C MET A 121 0.34 11.75 -6.48
N CYS A 122 -0.55 11.34 -5.57
CA CYS A 122 -1.99 11.31 -5.76
C CYS A 122 -2.66 12.05 -4.59
N PRO A 123 -2.64 13.39 -4.57
CA PRO A 123 -3.13 14.19 -3.44
C PRO A 123 -4.65 14.20 -3.31
N ARG A 124 -5.38 13.68 -4.30
CA ARG A 124 -6.84 13.64 -4.31
C ARG A 124 -7.30 12.22 -4.02
N PHE A 125 -8.41 12.09 -3.28
CA PHE A 125 -9.03 10.80 -3.04
C PHE A 125 -9.46 10.14 -4.35
N HIS A 126 -9.05 8.89 -4.52
CA HIS A 126 -9.31 8.08 -5.70
C HIS A 126 -9.39 6.60 -5.32
N VAL A 127 -9.73 5.78 -6.30
CA VAL A 127 -9.64 4.32 -6.21
C VAL A 127 -8.64 3.82 -7.24
N ASP A 128 -7.95 2.74 -6.90
CA ASP A 128 -7.01 2.11 -7.81
C ASP A 128 -7.75 1.27 -8.87
N HIS A 129 -7.25 1.32 -10.11
CA HIS A 129 -7.73 0.50 -11.23
C HIS A 129 -6.79 -0.69 -11.49
N VAL A 130 -6.40 -1.34 -10.40
CA VAL A 130 -5.66 -2.61 -10.36
C VAL A 130 -6.47 -3.61 -9.51
N PRO A 131 -6.18 -4.92 -9.59
CA PRO A 131 -6.90 -5.90 -8.77
C PRO A 131 -6.59 -5.73 -7.28
N LEU A 132 -5.31 -5.82 -6.92
CA LEU A 132 -4.85 -5.71 -5.55
C LEU A 132 -3.45 -5.07 -5.53
N ARG A 133 -3.22 -4.19 -4.56
CA ARG A 133 -1.91 -3.54 -4.34
C ARG A 133 -1.50 -3.67 -2.89
N LEU A 134 -0.28 -4.10 -2.64
CA LEU A 134 0.34 -3.94 -1.32
C LEU A 134 0.94 -2.54 -1.21
N ILE A 135 0.73 -1.89 -0.07
CA ILE A 135 1.30 -0.59 0.26
C ILE A 135 1.82 -0.58 1.69
N THR A 136 3.02 -0.05 1.88
CA THR A 136 3.58 0.20 3.22
C THR A 136 4.49 1.42 3.18
N THR A 137 4.47 2.21 4.24
CA THR A 137 5.35 3.37 4.41
C THR A 137 6.37 3.07 5.48
N TYR A 138 7.65 3.02 5.14
CA TYR A 138 8.72 2.68 6.09
C TYR A 138 9.14 3.86 6.97
N ALA A 139 9.01 5.08 6.46
CA ALA A 139 9.28 6.31 7.20
C ALA A 139 8.43 7.45 6.65
N GLY A 140 8.00 8.37 7.52
CA GLY A 140 7.11 9.48 7.16
C GLY A 140 5.62 9.08 7.21
N PRO A 141 4.73 9.99 6.75
CA PRO A 141 3.28 9.77 6.82
C PRO A 141 2.78 8.68 5.87
N GLY A 142 1.99 7.74 6.39
CA GLY A 142 1.35 6.69 5.60
C GLY A 142 0.20 7.21 4.75
N SER A 143 -0.32 6.34 3.88
CA SER A 143 -1.44 6.67 3.00
C SER A 143 -2.72 6.92 3.79
N GLU A 144 -3.50 7.89 3.31
CA GLU A 144 -4.80 8.23 3.89
C GLU A 144 -5.90 7.46 3.15
N TRP A 145 -6.95 7.07 3.86
CA TRP A 145 -8.08 6.32 3.31
C TRP A 145 -9.39 6.74 3.99
N LEU A 146 -10.51 6.41 3.34
CA LEU A 146 -11.86 6.77 3.79
C LEU A 146 -12.73 5.53 3.99
N HIS A 147 -13.60 5.57 4.99
CA HIS A 147 -14.73 4.67 5.08
C HIS A 147 -15.73 4.93 3.95
N GLU A 148 -16.51 3.90 3.59
CA GLU A 148 -17.59 4.07 2.63
C GLU A 148 -18.58 5.14 3.10
N GLY A 149 -18.97 6.04 2.18
CA GLY A 149 -19.93 7.10 2.45
C GLY A 149 -19.30 8.42 2.93
N ALA A 150 -18.03 8.45 3.34
CA ALA A 150 -17.34 9.70 3.69
C ALA A 150 -17.13 10.62 2.48
N MET A 151 -17.12 10.05 1.26
CA MET A 151 -17.06 10.79 0.01
C MET A 151 -17.95 10.13 -1.05
N PRO A 152 -18.76 10.89 -1.81
CA PRO A 152 -19.55 10.32 -2.90
C PRO A 152 -18.64 9.85 -4.05
N ARG A 153 -18.71 8.56 -4.39
CA ARG A 153 -17.84 7.92 -5.40
C ARG A 153 -17.84 8.61 -6.77
N HIS A 154 -18.97 9.18 -7.20
CA HIS A 154 -19.07 9.90 -8.49
C HIS A 154 -18.31 11.23 -8.52
N ARG A 155 -17.81 11.71 -7.37
CA ARG A 155 -17.04 12.96 -7.23
C ARG A 155 -15.59 12.72 -6.81
N LEU A 156 -15.11 11.48 -6.86
CA LEU A 156 -13.69 11.17 -6.59
C LEU A 156 -12.79 12.07 -7.45
N GLY A 157 -11.72 12.59 -6.86
CA GLY A 157 -10.85 13.56 -7.52
C GLY A 157 -11.30 15.03 -7.41
N GLU A 158 -12.47 15.33 -6.84
CA GLU A 158 -12.94 16.70 -6.60
C GLU A 158 -12.62 17.16 -5.17
N PRO A 159 -11.75 18.19 -4.96
CA PRO A 159 -11.43 18.70 -3.62
C PRO A 159 -12.65 19.19 -2.83
N ALA A 160 -13.67 19.73 -3.52
CA ALA A 160 -14.88 20.24 -2.90
C ALA A 160 -15.83 19.14 -2.37
N ALA A 161 -15.55 17.88 -2.66
CA ALA A 161 -16.31 16.73 -2.18
C ALA A 161 -15.56 15.94 -1.10
N GLU A 162 -14.34 16.33 -0.76
CA GLU A 162 -13.57 15.69 0.31
C GLU A 162 -14.25 15.92 1.68
N PRO A 163 -14.09 15.00 2.64
CA PRO A 163 -14.61 15.19 3.99
C PRO A 163 -14.10 16.50 4.61
N HIS A 164 -15.02 17.27 5.19
CA HIS A 164 -14.66 18.51 5.89
C HIS A 164 -14.04 18.25 7.26
N ASP A 165 -14.40 17.14 7.89
CA ASP A 165 -13.87 16.74 9.19
C ASP A 165 -12.65 15.83 9.00
N SER A 166 -11.52 16.21 9.59
CA SER A 166 -10.30 15.40 9.52
C SER A 166 -10.45 14.06 10.21
N ARG A 167 -11.44 13.89 11.10
CA ARG A 167 -11.73 12.60 11.76
C ARG A 167 -12.30 11.56 10.81
N ASP A 168 -12.85 11.97 9.68
CA ASP A 168 -13.34 11.07 8.63
C ASP A 168 -12.19 10.54 7.76
N ILE A 169 -11.01 11.16 7.87
CA ILE A 169 -9.81 10.79 7.13
C ILE A 169 -8.94 9.90 8.02
N GLN A 170 -8.89 8.61 7.66
CA GLN A 170 -8.04 7.65 8.35
C GLN A 170 -6.64 7.64 7.73
N GLN A 171 -5.63 7.25 8.50
CA GLN A 171 -4.25 7.20 8.02
C GLN A 171 -3.54 5.95 8.51
N LEU A 172 -2.86 5.26 7.60
CA LEU A 172 -1.95 4.17 7.96
C LEU A 172 -0.73 4.71 8.69
N LEU A 173 -0.29 4.01 9.73
CA LEU A 173 0.94 4.32 10.44
C LEU A 173 2.16 3.81 9.66
N ALA A 174 3.32 4.44 9.93
CA ALA A 174 4.57 3.95 9.39
C ALA A 174 4.83 2.52 9.90
N GLY A 175 5.16 1.63 8.98
CA GLY A 175 5.35 0.21 9.23
C GLY A 175 4.17 -0.66 8.90
N GLU A 176 2.94 -0.16 9.00
CA GLU A 176 1.76 -0.95 8.67
C GLU A 176 1.81 -1.41 7.20
N VAL A 177 1.34 -2.62 6.96
CA VAL A 177 1.29 -3.24 5.64
C VAL A 177 -0.16 -3.39 5.28
N ALA A 178 -0.61 -2.73 4.21
CA ALA A 178 -1.99 -2.82 3.78
C ALA A 178 -2.10 -3.41 2.38
N LEU A 179 -3.16 -4.18 2.17
CA LEU A 179 -3.62 -4.60 0.85
C LEU A 179 -4.83 -3.76 0.46
N PHE A 180 -4.68 -2.99 -0.60
CA PHE A 180 -5.70 -2.16 -1.18
C PHE A 180 -6.34 -2.91 -2.34
N LYS A 181 -7.63 -3.25 -2.19
CA LYS A 181 -8.42 -3.85 -3.26
C LYS A 181 -8.95 -2.75 -4.17
N GLY A 182 -8.54 -2.80 -5.43
CA GLY A 182 -9.01 -1.87 -6.46
C GLY A 182 -10.22 -2.41 -7.21
N GLU A 183 -10.69 -1.65 -8.19
CA GLU A 183 -11.94 -1.96 -8.89
C GLU A 183 -11.79 -3.03 -9.99
N LYS A 184 -10.56 -3.48 -10.29
CA LYS A 184 -10.34 -4.60 -11.24
C LYS A 184 -10.33 -5.97 -10.57
N TRP A 185 -10.51 -6.04 -9.26
CA TRP A 185 -10.74 -7.32 -8.59
C TRP A 185 -12.16 -7.79 -8.92
N ALA A 186 -12.30 -9.04 -9.38
CA ALA A 186 -13.60 -9.58 -9.75
C ALA A 186 -14.55 -9.55 -8.56
N GLY A 187 -15.70 -8.89 -8.71
CA GLY A 187 -16.69 -8.71 -7.64
C GLY A 187 -16.42 -7.52 -6.71
N ASN A 188 -15.45 -6.66 -7.01
CA ASN A 188 -15.16 -5.43 -6.25
C ASN A 188 -15.43 -4.15 -7.07
N GLU A 189 -16.13 -4.26 -8.20
CA GLU A 189 -16.46 -3.14 -9.06
C GLU A 189 -17.28 -2.09 -8.29
N GLY A 190 -16.81 -0.84 -8.28
CA GLY A 190 -17.43 0.24 -7.51
C GLY A 190 -17.23 0.16 -6.00
N ALA A 191 -16.44 -0.79 -5.49
CA ALA A 191 -16.18 -0.99 -4.05
C ALA A 191 -14.69 -0.83 -3.67
N GLY A 192 -13.84 -0.37 -4.60
CA GLY A 192 -12.42 -0.11 -4.35
C GLY A 192 -12.19 0.82 -3.16
N ILE A 193 -11.10 0.60 -2.42
CA ILE A 193 -10.74 1.45 -1.28
C ILE A 193 -10.42 2.86 -1.74
N ILE A 194 -11.14 3.83 -1.17
CA ILE A 194 -10.94 5.26 -1.43
C ILE A 194 -9.73 5.70 -0.63
N HIS A 195 -8.69 6.18 -1.31
CA HIS A 195 -7.43 6.54 -0.68
C HIS A 195 -6.69 7.66 -1.40
N ARG A 196 -5.67 8.21 -0.75
CA ARG A 196 -4.77 9.20 -1.32
C ARG A 196 -3.38 9.16 -0.69
N SER A 197 -2.43 9.83 -1.35
CA SER A 197 -1.20 10.25 -0.67
C SER A 197 -1.56 11.34 0.36
N PRO A 198 -0.99 11.28 1.58
CA PRO A 198 -1.28 12.26 2.62
C PRO A 198 -0.93 13.66 2.12
N LEU A 199 -1.73 14.66 2.54
CA LEU A 199 -1.47 16.04 2.16
C LEU A 199 -0.14 16.51 2.77
N THR A 200 0.63 17.25 1.98
CA THR A 200 2.00 17.63 2.35
C THR A 200 2.07 18.85 3.27
N SER A 201 2.88 18.73 4.31
CA SER A 201 3.72 19.82 4.83
C SER A 201 5.14 19.68 4.24
N PRO A 202 6.00 20.73 4.26
CA PRO A 202 7.41 20.63 3.87
C PRO A 202 8.21 19.55 4.62
N ALA A 203 7.70 19.06 5.76
CA ALA A 203 8.28 17.98 6.55
C ALA A 203 7.77 16.57 6.16
N ASN A 204 6.82 16.45 5.22
CA ASN A 204 6.13 15.20 4.91
C ASN A 204 6.82 14.39 3.81
N LYS A 205 8.15 14.23 3.91
CA LYS A 205 8.84 13.24 3.08
C LYS A 205 8.43 11.85 3.54
N ARG A 206 8.38 10.89 2.62
CA ARG A 206 8.14 9.49 2.99
C ARG A 206 8.89 8.50 2.10
N LEU A 207 9.30 7.40 2.71
CA LEU A 207 9.80 6.21 2.03
C LEU A 207 8.66 5.20 1.92
N ILE A 208 8.17 5.00 0.70
CA ILE A 208 7.01 4.14 0.42
C ILE A 208 7.41 2.98 -0.48
N LEU A 209 6.86 1.80 -0.17
CA LEU A 209 6.90 0.60 -1.01
C LEU A 209 5.49 0.31 -1.51
N THR A 210 5.38 0.00 -2.81
CA THR A 210 4.16 -0.59 -3.39
C THR A 210 4.50 -1.85 -4.17
N LEU A 211 3.65 -2.86 -4.07
CA LEU A 211 3.71 -4.08 -4.87
C LEU A 211 2.43 -4.24 -5.70
N ASP A 212 2.61 -4.54 -6.98
CA ASP A 212 1.51 -4.92 -7.88
C ASP A 212 1.82 -6.28 -8.51
N TRP A 213 0.82 -7.13 -8.65
CA TRP A 213 0.94 -8.31 -9.50
C TRP A 213 0.93 -7.89 -10.97
N LEU A 214 1.84 -8.46 -11.77
CA LEU A 214 1.92 -8.26 -13.21
C LEU A 214 1.37 -9.50 -13.93
N ALA A 215 0.31 -9.30 -14.72
CA ALA A 215 -0.22 -10.31 -15.64
C ALA A 215 0.80 -10.64 -16.74
#